data_AF-A0A430F6S4-F1
#
_entry.id   AF-A0A430F6S4-F1
#
_cell.length_a   1.000
_cell.length_b   1.000
_cell.length_c   1.000
_cell.angle_alpha   90.00
_cell.angle_beta   90.00
_cell.angle_gamma   90.00
#
_symmetry.space_group_name_H-M   'P 1'
#
loop_
_entity.id
_entity.type
_entity.pdbx_description
1 polymer ?
#
loop_
_entity_poly.entity_id
_entity_poly.type
_entity_poly.pdbx_seq_one_letter_code
_entity_poly.pdbx_strand_id
1 'polypeptide(L)'
;MEQRSKRASWWEGWNTPANLVTFSRIVLVVVFLGLYIGAGQWGSRNMGMRWAAAIVFIVAASTDKIDGWMARKYNQVTELGKLLDPIADKLLTLGTLIVAASLNEFGIAWLGWLVTALFFVREVGITVMRFFVIDHGGAVIAASQLGKYKTLTQCLGLGLLLIPVWSLVPAGSHPAWLTVYFVVAYTLIYFSLILCLYSGWEYVRGVLKASKASGAHVKAAHGDPGDAAVTSDDAGADAGR
;
A
#
# COMPACT_ATOMS: atom_id res chain seq x y z
N MET A 1 6.61 -39.69 25.76
CA MET A 1 5.45 -39.87 24.87
C MET A 1 4.38 -38.93 25.39
N GLU A 2 3.82 -37.92 24.73
CA GLU A 2 3.98 -37.30 23.42
C GLU A 2 3.17 -36.00 23.59
N GLN A 3 3.82 -34.83 23.60
CA GLN A 3 3.08 -33.56 23.59
C GLN A 3 2.45 -33.42 22.20
N ARG A 4 1.20 -33.86 22.05
CA ARG A 4 0.39 -33.61 20.86
C ARG A 4 0.25 -32.11 20.68
N SER A 5 1.06 -31.56 19.77
CA SER A 5 0.87 -30.27 19.13
C SER A 5 -0.59 -30.18 18.69
N LYS A 6 -1.39 -29.39 19.41
CA LYS A 6 -2.68 -28.91 18.91
C LYS A 6 -2.32 -27.99 17.73
N ARG A 7 -2.34 -28.53 16.52
CA ARG A 7 -2.41 -27.74 15.29
C ARG A 7 -3.61 -26.82 15.46
N ALA A 8 -3.38 -25.55 15.78
CA ALA A 8 -4.42 -24.53 15.66
C ALA A 8 -4.96 -24.66 14.23
N SER A 9 -6.22 -25.10 14.10
CA SER A 9 -6.78 -25.27 12.78
C SER A 9 -6.93 -23.87 12.19
N TRP A 10 -6.46 -23.65 10.97
CA TRP A 10 -6.60 -22.38 10.25
C TRP A 10 -8.06 -21.92 10.10
N TRP A 11 -9.01 -22.77 10.51
CA TRP A 11 -10.46 -22.62 10.41
C TRP A 11 -11.15 -22.38 11.76
N GLU A 12 -10.47 -22.54 12.90
CA GLU A 12 -11.03 -22.22 14.22
C GLU A 12 -11.13 -20.70 14.41
N GLY A 13 -12.37 -20.20 14.52
CA GLY A 13 -12.66 -18.77 14.68
C GLY A 13 -13.24 -18.08 13.45
N TRP A 14 -13.66 -18.80 12.40
CA TRP A 14 -14.33 -18.20 11.22
C TRP A 14 -15.54 -17.34 11.60
N ASN A 15 -16.32 -17.77 12.60
CA ASN A 15 -17.52 -17.08 13.10
C ASN A 15 -17.23 -15.94 14.09
N THR A 16 -15.98 -15.52 14.25
CA THR A 16 -15.68 -14.35 15.08
C THR A 16 -16.15 -13.06 14.39
N PRO A 17 -16.67 -12.07 15.13
CA PRO A 17 -17.12 -10.80 14.55
C PRO A 17 -16.06 -10.13 13.69
N ALA A 18 -14.78 -10.23 14.10
CA ALA A 18 -13.65 -9.68 13.34
C ALA A 18 -13.46 -10.34 11.97
N ASN A 19 -13.51 -11.68 11.89
CA ASN A 19 -13.36 -12.39 10.61
C ASN A 19 -14.55 -12.12 9.68
N LEU A 20 -15.79 -12.14 10.19
CA LEU A 20 -16.99 -11.83 9.42
C LEU A 20 -16.92 -10.46 8.76
N VAL A 21 -16.30 -9.50 9.44
CA VAL A 21 -16.12 -8.13 8.98
C VAL A 21 -15.02 -8.03 7.90
N THR A 22 -13.89 -8.71 8.08
CA THR A 22 -12.87 -8.77 7.02
C THR A 22 -13.40 -9.49 5.76
N PHE A 23 -14.14 -10.58 5.93
CA PHE A 23 -14.81 -11.27 4.81
C PHE A 23 -15.86 -10.40 4.15
N SER A 24 -16.69 -9.69 4.93
CA SER A 24 -17.69 -8.77 4.36
C SER A 24 -17.01 -7.66 3.57
N ARG A 25 -15.86 -7.15 4.00
CA ARG A 25 -15.09 -6.15 3.25
C ARG A 25 -14.58 -6.69 1.92
N ILE A 26 -14.01 -7.88 1.89
CA ILE A 26 -13.56 -8.50 0.63
C ILE A 26 -14.75 -8.64 -0.33
N VAL A 27 -15.91 -9.09 0.17
CA VAL A 27 -17.14 -9.17 -0.62
C VAL A 27 -17.56 -7.78 -1.12
N LEU A 28 -17.56 -6.75 -0.25
CA LEU A 28 -17.88 -5.37 -0.62
C LEU A 28 -16.94 -4.84 -1.70
N VAL A 29 -15.64 -5.13 -1.64
CA VAL A 29 -14.66 -4.73 -2.66
C VAL A 29 -14.98 -5.39 -4.00
N VAL A 30 -15.28 -6.70 -4.01
CA VAL A 30 -15.64 -7.41 -5.25
C VAL A 30 -16.94 -6.86 -5.84
N VAL A 31 -17.96 -6.64 -5.01
CA VAL A 31 -19.23 -6.04 -5.43
C VAL A 31 -19.02 -4.63 -5.97
N PHE A 32 -18.23 -3.81 -5.27
CA PHE A 32 -17.87 -2.46 -5.72
C PHE A 32 -17.20 -2.48 -7.09
N LEU A 33 -16.18 -3.31 -7.31
CA LEU A 33 -15.47 -3.39 -8.58
C LEU A 33 -16.41 -3.84 -9.71
N GLY A 34 -17.27 -4.83 -9.44
CA GLY A 34 -18.28 -5.28 -10.40
C GLY A 34 -19.29 -4.18 -10.76
N LEU A 35 -19.77 -3.43 -9.76
CA LEU A 35 -20.65 -2.27 -9.97
C LEU A 35 -19.97 -1.17 -10.79
N TYR A 36 -18.71 -0.86 -10.46
CA TYR A 36 -17.95 0.18 -11.14
C TYR A 36 -17.70 -0.19 -12.61
N ILE A 37 -17.23 -1.41 -12.88
CA ILE A 37 -17.04 -1.90 -14.25
C ILE A 37 -18.38 -1.92 -15.01
N GLY A 38 -19.46 -2.41 -14.37
CA GLY A 38 -20.78 -2.48 -14.98
C GLY A 38 -21.44 -1.13 -15.24
N ALA A 39 -21.07 -0.09 -14.48
CA ALA A 39 -21.52 1.29 -14.72
C ALA A 39 -20.95 1.88 -16.02
N GLY A 40 -19.79 1.40 -16.46
CA GLY A 40 -19.08 1.91 -17.64
C GLY A 40 -18.45 3.29 -17.42
N GLN A 41 -17.78 3.80 -18.45
CA GLN A 41 -17.06 5.06 -18.41
C GLN A 41 -18.01 6.20 -18.02
N TRP A 42 -17.69 6.92 -16.93
CA TRP A 42 -18.52 8.03 -16.40
C TRP A 42 -19.99 7.67 -16.13
N GLY A 43 -20.30 6.38 -15.93
CA GLY A 43 -21.67 5.91 -15.73
C GLY A 43 -22.51 5.79 -17.01
N SER A 44 -21.87 5.83 -18.20
CA SER A 44 -22.52 5.76 -19.52
C SER A 44 -23.41 4.53 -19.73
N ARG A 45 -23.09 3.39 -19.10
CA ARG A 45 -23.89 2.17 -19.22
C ARG A 45 -25.01 2.13 -18.21
N ASN A 46 -24.73 2.49 -16.95
CA ASN A 46 -25.74 2.51 -15.90
C ASN A 46 -25.35 3.48 -14.77
N MET A 47 -26.05 4.62 -14.70
CA MET A 47 -25.81 5.62 -13.66
C MET A 47 -26.17 5.14 -12.25
N GLY A 48 -27.18 4.28 -12.12
CA GLY A 48 -27.55 3.68 -10.83
C GLY A 48 -26.44 2.80 -10.27
N MET A 49 -25.77 2.02 -11.14
CA MET A 49 -24.59 1.24 -10.75
C MET A 49 -23.42 2.13 -10.37
N ARG A 50 -23.25 3.31 -11.00
CA ARG A 50 -22.22 4.28 -10.62
C ARG A 50 -22.45 4.84 -9.22
N TRP A 51 -23.68 5.24 -8.91
CA TRP A 51 -24.06 5.68 -7.56
C TRP A 51 -23.87 4.56 -6.53
N ALA A 52 -24.30 3.33 -6.85
CA ALA A 52 -24.11 2.18 -5.98
C ALA A 52 -22.62 1.90 -5.74
N ALA A 53 -21.78 1.96 -6.78
CA ALA A 53 -20.33 1.79 -6.64
C ALA A 53 -19.73 2.85 -5.70
N ALA A 54 -20.11 4.13 -5.86
CA ALA A 54 -19.64 5.20 -4.99
C ALA A 54 -20.03 4.97 -3.52
N ILE A 55 -21.28 4.56 -3.26
CA ILE A 55 -21.76 4.26 -1.90
C ILE A 55 -20.99 3.09 -1.30
N VAL A 56 -20.86 1.97 -2.03
CA VAL A 56 -20.15 0.77 -1.55
C VAL A 56 -18.68 1.08 -1.30
N PHE A 57 -18.03 1.89 -2.15
CA PHE A 57 -16.65 2.34 -1.94
C PHE A 57 -16.51 3.13 -0.63
N ILE A 58 -17.39 4.11 -0.39
CA ILE A 58 -17.35 4.93 0.83
C ILE A 58 -17.55 4.07 2.07
N VAL A 59 -18.52 3.13 2.03
CA VAL A 59 -18.75 2.19 3.12
C VAL A 59 -17.50 1.33 3.34
N ALA A 60 -17.00 0.66 2.31
CA ALA A 60 -15.82 -0.21 2.43
C ALA A 60 -14.58 0.52 2.96
N ALA A 61 -14.31 1.75 2.48
CA ALA A 61 -13.19 2.57 2.92
C ALA A 61 -13.35 3.09 4.36
N SER A 62 -14.58 3.32 4.82
CA SER A 62 -14.87 3.83 6.16
C SER A 62 -14.86 2.72 7.21
N THR A 63 -15.37 1.54 6.83
CA THR A 63 -15.43 0.33 7.66
C THR A 63 -14.04 -0.09 8.15
N ASP A 64 -12.99 0.05 7.33
CA ASP A 64 -11.58 -0.20 7.71
C ASP A 64 -11.13 0.44 9.03
N LYS A 65 -11.42 1.74 9.20
CA LYS A 65 -10.98 2.47 10.40
C LYS A 65 -11.79 2.11 11.63
N ILE A 66 -13.08 1.87 11.44
CA ILE A 66 -14.02 1.59 12.52
C ILE A 66 -13.76 0.19 13.08
N ASP A 67 -13.54 -0.80 12.21
CA ASP A 67 -13.33 -2.18 12.62
C ASP A 67 -11.96 -2.39 13.25
N GLY A 68 -10.92 -1.75 12.72
CA GLY A 68 -9.59 -1.79 13.32
C GLY A 68 -9.58 -1.16 14.71
N TRP A 69 -10.42 -0.14 14.97
CA TRP A 69 -10.61 0.39 16.32
C TRP A 69 -11.37 -0.58 17.21
N MET A 70 -12.44 -1.20 16.71
CA MET A 70 -13.27 -2.13 17.46
C MET A 70 -12.54 -3.42 17.84
N ALA A 71 -11.79 -4.03 16.91
CA ALA A 71 -11.00 -5.24 17.14
C ALA A 71 -9.89 -5.00 18.17
N ARG A 72 -9.24 -3.83 18.14
CA ARG A 72 -8.24 -3.43 19.15
C ARG A 72 -8.87 -3.20 20.52
N LYS A 73 -10.08 -2.61 20.56
CA LYS A 73 -10.79 -2.33 21.82
C LYS A 73 -11.27 -3.62 22.51
N TYR A 74 -11.70 -4.62 21.74
CA TYR A 74 -12.22 -5.88 22.28
C TYR A 74 -11.19 -7.01 22.32
N ASN A 75 -9.93 -6.75 21.97
CA ASN A 75 -8.84 -7.73 21.92
C ASN A 75 -9.16 -8.99 21.07
N GLN A 76 -10.00 -8.82 20.04
CA GLN A 76 -10.44 -9.88 19.14
C GLN A 76 -9.68 -9.80 17.81
N VAL A 77 -8.34 -9.80 17.89
CA VAL A 77 -7.49 -9.76 16.69
C VAL A 77 -7.15 -11.19 16.27
N THR A 78 -7.60 -11.61 15.10
CA THR A 78 -7.30 -12.93 14.53
C THR A 78 -6.08 -12.88 13.61
N GLU A 79 -5.31 -13.97 13.50
CA GLU A 79 -4.19 -14.06 12.55
C GLU A 79 -4.64 -13.98 11.08
N LEU A 80 -5.82 -14.53 10.78
CA LEU A 80 -6.41 -14.46 9.44
C LEU A 80 -6.79 -13.00 9.06
N GLY A 81 -7.41 -12.26 9.97
CA GLY A 81 -7.77 -10.85 9.76
C GLY A 81 -6.53 -9.98 9.51
N LYS A 82 -5.45 -10.19 10.30
CA LYS A 82 -4.16 -9.49 10.09
C LYS A 82 -3.58 -9.67 8.69
N LEU A 83 -3.81 -10.83 8.06
CA LEU A 83 -3.35 -11.12 6.71
C LEU A 83 -4.29 -10.55 5.64
N LEU A 84 -5.60 -10.70 5.85
CA LEU A 84 -6.63 -10.33 4.88
C LEU A 84 -6.89 -8.82 4.82
N ASP A 85 -6.79 -8.10 5.93
CA ASP A 85 -7.07 -6.66 5.98
C ASP A 85 -6.16 -5.85 5.03
N PRO A 86 -4.82 -6.03 5.00
CA PRO A 86 -3.95 -5.34 4.06
C PRO A 86 -4.19 -5.73 2.60
N ILE A 87 -4.74 -6.92 2.35
CA ILE A 87 -5.08 -7.38 1.00
C ILE A 87 -6.34 -6.66 0.54
N ALA A 88 -7.39 -6.63 1.36
CA ALA A 88 -8.65 -5.95 1.05
C ALA A 88 -8.43 -4.45 0.80
N ASP A 89 -7.60 -3.78 1.61
CA ASP A 89 -7.29 -2.35 1.46
C ASP A 89 -6.60 -2.04 0.11
N LYS A 90 -5.59 -2.85 -0.25
CA LYS A 90 -4.91 -2.74 -1.55
C LYS A 90 -5.83 -3.06 -2.72
N LEU A 91 -6.68 -4.09 -2.60
CA LEU A 91 -7.64 -4.44 -3.63
C LEU A 91 -8.66 -3.32 -3.85
N LEU A 92 -9.14 -2.68 -2.79
CA LEU A 92 -10.06 -1.55 -2.90
C LEU A 92 -9.39 -0.39 -3.66
N THR A 93 -8.23 0.07 -3.21
CA THR A 93 -7.58 1.26 -3.77
C THR A 93 -6.93 1.01 -5.13
N LEU A 94 -6.11 -0.03 -5.28
CA LEU A 94 -5.48 -0.38 -6.56
C LEU A 94 -6.52 -0.86 -7.58
N GLY A 95 -7.52 -1.63 -7.15
CA GLY A 95 -8.62 -2.04 -8.02
C GLY A 95 -9.40 -0.84 -8.54
N THR A 96 -9.69 0.15 -7.70
CA THR A 96 -10.32 1.41 -8.13
C THR A 96 -9.47 2.13 -9.18
N LEU A 97 -8.15 2.24 -8.97
CA LEU A 97 -7.23 2.87 -9.92
C LEU A 97 -7.20 2.13 -11.26
N ILE A 98 -7.14 0.80 -11.24
CA ILE A 98 -7.15 -0.04 -12.45
C ILE A 98 -8.44 0.17 -13.24
N VAL A 99 -9.60 0.14 -12.57
CA VAL A 99 -10.89 0.35 -13.26
C VAL A 99 -10.99 1.79 -13.80
N ALA A 100 -10.58 2.78 -13.01
CA ALA A 100 -10.55 4.19 -13.46
C ALA A 100 -9.64 4.42 -14.67
N ALA A 101 -8.45 3.79 -14.69
CA ALA A 101 -7.54 3.84 -15.83
C ALA A 101 -8.12 3.11 -17.05
N SER A 102 -8.74 1.94 -16.84
CA SER A 102 -9.37 1.15 -17.91
C SER A 102 -10.56 1.87 -18.55
N LEU A 103 -11.31 2.65 -17.77
CA LEU A 103 -12.42 3.47 -18.23
C LEU A 103 -12.00 4.87 -18.71
N ASN A 104 -10.68 5.15 -18.77
CA ASN A 104 -10.12 6.44 -19.17
C ASN A 104 -10.69 7.64 -18.39
N GLU A 105 -10.90 7.47 -17.08
CA GLU A 105 -11.44 8.53 -16.21
C GLU A 105 -10.38 9.55 -15.76
N PHE A 106 -9.11 9.34 -16.14
CA PHE A 106 -8.03 10.33 -15.98
C PHE A 106 -7.94 11.31 -17.18
N GLY A 107 -8.86 11.20 -18.15
CA GLY A 107 -8.90 12.01 -19.38
C GLY A 107 -7.89 11.58 -20.45
N ILE A 108 -6.67 11.23 -20.03
CA ILE A 108 -5.59 10.78 -20.90
C ILE A 108 -5.23 9.33 -20.55
N ALA A 109 -5.44 8.41 -21.51
CA ALA A 109 -5.32 6.97 -21.26
C ALA A 109 -3.95 6.56 -20.70
N TRP A 110 -2.85 7.02 -21.33
CA TRP A 110 -1.50 6.67 -20.89
C TRP A 110 -1.17 7.23 -19.49
N LEU A 111 -1.75 8.38 -19.13
CA LEU A 111 -1.53 9.00 -17.82
C LEU A 111 -2.20 8.19 -16.71
N GLY A 112 -3.44 7.72 -16.94
CA GLY A 112 -4.14 6.87 -15.99
C GLY A 112 -3.39 5.57 -15.70
N TRP A 113 -2.86 4.91 -16.74
CA TRP A 113 -2.03 3.72 -16.58
C TRP A 113 -0.69 4.00 -15.88
N LEU A 114 -0.05 5.14 -16.16
CA LEU A 114 1.19 5.55 -15.47
C LEU A 114 0.95 5.74 -13.97
N VAL A 115 -0.08 6.50 -13.59
CA VAL A 115 -0.46 6.72 -12.18
C VAL A 115 -0.72 5.38 -11.49
N THR A 116 -1.52 4.52 -12.13
CA THR A 116 -1.85 3.19 -11.61
C THR A 116 -0.61 2.33 -11.42
N ALA A 117 0.28 2.29 -12.41
CA ALA A 117 1.52 1.52 -12.35
C ALA A 117 2.45 2.01 -11.23
N LEU A 118 2.57 3.33 -11.03
CA LEU A 118 3.40 3.89 -9.96
C LEU A 118 2.85 3.53 -8.57
N PHE A 119 1.54 3.62 -8.36
CA PHE A 119 0.92 3.14 -7.12
C PHE A 119 1.15 1.64 -6.93
N PHE A 120 0.90 0.83 -7.96
CA PHE A 120 1.02 -0.62 -7.90
C PHE A 120 2.45 -1.05 -7.56
N VAL A 121 3.45 -0.58 -8.30
CA VAL A 121 4.87 -0.90 -8.09
C VAL A 121 5.30 -0.49 -6.69
N ARG A 122 4.91 0.69 -6.21
CA ARG A 122 5.24 1.12 -4.85
C ARG A 122 4.57 0.22 -3.82
N GLU A 123 3.26 -0.01 -3.91
CA GLU A 123 2.54 -0.75 -2.88
C GLU A 123 2.95 -2.22 -2.79
N VAL A 124 3.10 -2.88 -3.94
CA VAL A 124 3.55 -4.27 -3.99
C VAL A 124 5.05 -4.35 -3.66
N GLY A 125 5.88 -3.48 -4.26
CA GLY A 125 7.33 -3.49 -4.07
C GLY A 125 7.75 -3.26 -2.61
N ILE A 126 7.15 -2.28 -1.93
CA ILE A 126 7.44 -2.04 -0.50
C ILE A 126 6.98 -3.20 0.37
N THR A 127 5.86 -3.84 0.02
CA THR A 127 5.37 -5.01 0.74
C THR A 127 6.33 -6.19 0.61
N VAL A 128 6.78 -6.48 -0.62
CA VAL A 128 7.74 -7.57 -0.89
C VAL A 128 9.08 -7.30 -0.20
N MET A 129 9.61 -6.08 -0.30
CA MET A 129 10.86 -5.72 0.40
C MET A 129 10.73 -5.88 1.90
N ARG A 130 9.58 -5.52 2.49
CA ARG A 130 9.35 -5.69 3.92
C ARG A 130 9.41 -7.15 4.34
N PHE A 131 8.79 -8.05 3.57
CA PHE A 131 8.89 -9.47 3.83
C PHE A 131 10.32 -9.98 3.73
N PHE A 132 11.06 -9.55 2.70
CA PHE A 132 12.46 -9.95 2.52
C PHE A 132 13.37 -9.48 3.67
N VAL A 133 13.21 -8.24 4.14
CA VAL A 133 13.98 -7.69 5.26
C VAL A 133 13.70 -8.45 6.57
N ILE A 134 12.44 -8.80 6.83
CA ILE A 134 12.06 -9.58 8.01
C ILE A 134 12.66 -10.99 7.96
N ASP A 135 12.60 -11.63 6.79
CA ASP A 135 13.13 -12.98 6.59
C ASP A 135 14.65 -13.06 6.76
N HIS A 136 15.37 -12.01 6.38
CA HIS A 136 16.84 -11.92 6.51
C HIS A 136 17.31 -11.33 7.84
N GLY A 137 16.44 -11.26 8.86
CA GLY A 137 16.80 -10.81 10.21
C GLY A 137 17.09 -9.31 10.34
N GLY A 138 16.70 -8.50 9.35
CA GLY A 138 16.86 -7.05 9.38
C GLY A 138 15.85 -6.36 10.30
N ALA A 139 16.24 -5.25 10.92
CA ALA A 139 15.33 -4.45 11.72
C ALA A 139 14.24 -3.81 10.85
N VAL A 140 12.97 -4.00 11.23
CA VAL A 140 11.83 -3.37 10.56
C VAL A 140 11.92 -1.86 10.76
N ILE A 141 12.17 -1.13 9.68
CA ILE A 141 12.11 0.34 9.70
C ILE A 141 10.67 0.75 9.97
N ALA A 142 10.47 1.52 11.04
CA ALA A 142 9.15 2.02 11.42
C ALA A 142 8.54 2.84 10.28
N ALA A 143 7.27 2.59 9.98
CA ALA A 143 6.56 3.31 8.93
C ALA A 143 6.37 4.79 9.34
N SER A 144 6.70 5.71 8.42
CA SER A 144 6.53 7.15 8.65
C SER A 144 5.04 7.54 8.67
N GLN A 145 4.71 8.60 9.42
CA GLN A 145 3.34 9.15 9.56
C GLN A 145 2.72 9.55 8.20
N LEU A 146 3.55 9.70 7.16
CA LEU A 146 3.18 9.96 5.78
C LEU A 146 2.24 8.90 5.20
N GLY A 147 2.30 7.66 5.69
CA GLY A 147 1.37 6.60 5.29
C GLY A 147 -0.09 6.94 5.59
N LYS A 148 -0.37 7.58 6.74
CA LYS A 148 -1.74 7.96 7.14
C LYS A 148 -2.32 9.03 6.22
N TYR A 149 -1.52 10.05 5.92
CA TYR A 149 -1.92 11.14 5.02
C TYR A 149 -2.11 10.65 3.59
N LYS A 150 -1.23 9.75 3.11
CA LYS A 150 -1.36 9.10 1.81
C LYS A 150 -2.72 8.41 1.69
N THR A 151 -3.05 7.49 2.61
CA THR A 151 -4.30 6.71 2.53
C THR A 151 -5.53 7.61 2.61
N LEU A 152 -5.52 8.62 3.49
CA LEU A 152 -6.60 9.61 3.59
C LEU A 152 -6.84 10.34 2.27
N THR A 153 -5.78 10.91 1.70
CA THR A 153 -5.86 11.68 0.45
C THR A 153 -6.21 10.79 -0.74
N GLN A 154 -5.72 9.55 -0.76
CA GLN A 154 -6.07 8.56 -1.79
C GLN A 154 -7.55 8.22 -1.76
N CYS A 155 -8.08 7.82 -0.60
CA CYS A 155 -9.47 7.42 -0.46
C CYS A 155 -10.42 8.59 -0.73
N LEU A 156 -10.08 9.80 -0.29
CA LEU A 156 -10.87 10.99 -0.59
C LEU A 156 -10.85 11.32 -2.09
N GLY A 157 -9.67 11.33 -2.72
CA GLY A 157 -9.55 11.62 -4.15
C GLY A 157 -10.29 10.60 -5.01
N LEU A 158 -10.14 9.31 -4.72
CA LEU A 158 -10.86 8.23 -5.43
C LEU A 158 -12.37 8.26 -5.16
N GLY A 159 -12.78 8.55 -3.92
CA GLY A 159 -14.19 8.70 -3.57
C GLY A 159 -14.83 9.85 -4.35
N LEU A 160 -14.16 11.00 -4.43
CA LEU A 160 -14.64 12.13 -5.24
C LEU A 160 -14.69 11.78 -6.73
N LEU A 161 -13.69 11.05 -7.26
CA LEU A 161 -13.73 10.60 -8.65
C LEU A 161 -14.94 9.67 -8.93
N LEU A 162 -15.30 8.82 -7.96
CA LEU A 162 -16.39 7.86 -8.08
C LEU A 162 -17.78 8.50 -8.00
N ILE A 163 -18.00 9.48 -7.13
CA ILE A 163 -19.33 10.06 -6.94
C ILE A 163 -19.74 10.82 -8.21
N PRO A 164 -20.86 10.43 -8.86
CA PRO A 164 -21.25 11.00 -10.14
C PRO A 164 -21.99 12.33 -9.99
N VAL A 165 -21.36 13.33 -9.37
CA VAL A 165 -21.96 14.66 -9.17
C VAL A 165 -22.33 15.35 -10.48
N TRP A 166 -21.65 15.01 -11.58
CA TRP A 166 -21.98 15.49 -12.93
C TRP A 166 -23.38 15.03 -13.39
N SER A 167 -23.88 13.90 -12.87
CA SER A 167 -25.22 13.40 -13.21
C SER A 167 -26.36 14.25 -12.64
N LEU A 168 -26.05 15.12 -11.66
CA LEU A 168 -27.00 16.04 -11.05
C LEU A 168 -27.06 17.40 -11.78
N VAL A 169 -26.17 17.61 -12.75
CA VAL A 169 -26.05 18.85 -13.50
C VAL A 169 -26.85 18.74 -14.79
N PRO A 170 -27.65 19.77 -15.18
CA PRO A 170 -28.36 19.77 -16.46
C PRO A 170 -27.41 19.53 -17.64
N ALA A 171 -27.83 18.70 -18.59
CA ALA A 171 -27.03 18.37 -19.76
C ALA A 171 -26.60 19.63 -20.53
N GLY A 172 -25.31 19.71 -20.87
CA GLY A 172 -24.71 20.86 -21.57
C GLY A 172 -24.31 22.04 -20.68
N SER A 173 -24.60 22.00 -19.37
CA SER A 173 -24.10 23.01 -18.44
C SER A 173 -22.78 22.58 -17.79
N HIS A 174 -21.82 23.50 -17.72
CA HIS A 174 -20.51 23.29 -17.11
C HIS A 174 -20.29 24.32 -15.99
N PRO A 175 -20.95 24.14 -14.84
CA PRO A 175 -20.81 25.10 -13.76
C PRO A 175 -19.40 25.04 -13.16
N ALA A 176 -18.86 26.20 -12.76
CA ALA A 176 -17.49 26.31 -12.25
C ALA A 176 -17.21 25.37 -11.05
N TRP A 177 -18.21 25.12 -10.20
CA TRP A 177 -18.06 24.21 -9.06
C TRP A 177 -17.75 22.77 -9.49
N LEU A 178 -18.24 22.31 -10.65
CA LEU A 178 -17.96 20.97 -11.17
C LEU A 178 -16.50 20.85 -11.60
N THR A 179 -15.95 21.90 -12.21
CA THR A 179 -14.52 21.97 -12.52
C THR A 179 -13.68 21.94 -11.24
N VAL A 180 -14.04 22.75 -10.24
CA VAL A 180 -13.35 22.76 -8.94
C VAL A 180 -13.40 21.38 -8.28
N TYR A 181 -14.54 20.70 -8.34
CA TYR A 181 -14.73 19.35 -7.80
C TYR A 181 -13.71 18.35 -8.38
N PHE A 182 -13.59 18.28 -9.71
CA PHE A 182 -12.63 17.40 -10.36
C PHE A 182 -11.18 17.80 -10.11
N VAL A 183 -10.88 19.11 -10.10
CA VAL A 183 -9.55 19.61 -9.75
C VAL A 183 -9.15 19.14 -8.35
N VAL A 184 -10.05 19.24 -7.37
CA VAL A 184 -9.79 18.73 -6.01
C VAL A 184 -9.60 17.22 -6.01
N ALA A 185 -10.46 16.47 -6.70
CA ALA A 185 -10.36 15.01 -6.78
C ALA A 185 -8.99 14.56 -7.32
N TYR A 186 -8.58 15.09 -8.48
CA TYR A 186 -7.29 14.77 -9.08
C TYR A 186 -6.12 15.26 -8.24
N THR A 187 -6.22 16.46 -7.64
CA THR A 187 -5.16 17.00 -6.76
C THR A 187 -4.91 16.06 -5.58
N LEU A 188 -5.97 15.53 -4.96
CA LEU A 188 -5.83 14.57 -3.87
C LEU A 188 -5.21 13.24 -4.32
N ILE A 189 -5.57 12.73 -5.49
CA ILE A 189 -4.96 11.51 -6.06
C ILE A 189 -3.48 11.72 -6.35
N TYR A 190 -3.10 12.81 -7.03
CA TYR A 190 -1.70 13.11 -7.34
C TYR A 190 -0.88 13.44 -6.11
N PHE A 191 -1.44 14.18 -5.16
CA PHE A 191 -0.78 14.44 -3.88
C PHE A 191 -0.53 13.14 -3.11
N SER A 192 -1.52 12.24 -3.09
CA SER A 192 -1.34 10.91 -2.52
C SER A 192 -0.25 10.11 -3.24
N LEU A 193 -0.17 10.20 -4.57
CA LEU A 193 0.90 9.55 -5.34
C LEU A 193 2.28 10.09 -4.95
N ILE A 194 2.43 11.41 -4.78
CA ILE A 194 3.69 12.01 -4.32
C ILE A 194 4.08 11.48 -2.94
N LEU A 195 3.15 11.45 -1.98
CA LEU A 195 3.38 10.88 -0.66
C LEU A 195 3.73 9.39 -0.73
N CYS A 196 3.07 8.65 -1.62
CA CYS A 196 3.31 7.23 -1.88
C CYS A 196 4.75 7.00 -2.32
N LEU A 197 5.22 7.73 -3.34
CA LEU A 197 6.56 7.59 -3.89
C LEU A 197 7.62 8.06 -2.90
N TYR A 198 7.39 9.19 -2.21
CA TYR A 198 8.32 9.71 -1.21
C TYR A 198 8.54 8.72 -0.07
N SER A 199 7.45 8.21 0.52
CA SER A 199 7.55 7.21 1.60
C SER A 199 8.14 5.88 1.11
N GLY A 200 7.91 5.50 -0.15
CA GLY A 200 8.56 4.34 -0.74
C GLY A 200 10.07 4.51 -0.85
N TRP A 201 10.51 5.68 -1.31
CA TRP A 201 11.92 6.01 -1.42
C TRP A 201 12.63 6.11 -0.07
N GLU A 202 11.98 6.69 0.94
CA GLU A 202 12.48 6.77 2.31
C GLU A 202 12.76 5.36 2.86
N TYR A 203 11.82 4.43 2.64
CA TYR A 203 11.94 3.04 3.04
C TYR A 203 13.11 2.34 2.33
N VAL A 204 13.20 2.43 1.00
CA VAL A 204 14.28 1.83 0.21
C VAL A 204 15.65 2.33 0.67
N ARG A 205 15.79 3.65 0.88
CA ARG A 205 17.04 4.24 1.37
C ARG A 205 17.43 3.72 2.75
N GLY A 206 16.46 3.58 3.65
CA GLY A 206 16.70 3.02 4.97
C GLY A 206 17.22 1.58 4.90
N VAL A 207 16.60 0.74 4.05
CA VAL A 207 17.04 -0.65 3.83
C VAL A 207 18.46 -0.69 3.26
N LEU A 208 18.74 0.08 2.20
CA LEU A 208 20.08 0.12 1.58
C LEU A 208 21.17 0.60 2.54
N LYS A 209 20.86 1.58 3.40
CA LYS A 209 21.80 2.06 4.43
C LYS A 209 22.08 0.98 5.48
N ALA A 210 21.06 0.26 5.92
CA ALA A 210 21.20 -0.85 6.88
C ALA A 210 22.04 -1.99 6.27
N SER A 211 21.77 -2.39 5.03
CA SER A 211 22.55 -3.44 4.34
C SER A 211 24.04 -3.08 4.20
N LYS A 212 24.36 -1.81 3.88
CA LYS A 212 25.77 -1.35 3.81
C LYS A 212 26.47 -1.39 5.17
N ALA A 213 25.78 -1.00 6.25
CA ALA A 213 26.33 -1.04 7.60
C ALA A 213 26.63 -2.48 8.08
N SER A 214 25.73 -3.43 7.80
CA SER A 214 25.97 -4.85 8.09
C SER A 214 27.13 -5.43 7.29
N GLY A 215 27.25 -5.10 6.00
CA GLY A 215 28.37 -5.54 5.16
C GLY A 215 29.73 -4.99 5.61
N ALA A 216 29.77 -3.73 6.09
CA ALA A 216 30.97 -3.13 6.66
C ALA A 216 31.39 -3.81 7.98
N HIS A 217 30.44 -4.17 8.84
CA HIS A 217 30.72 -4.90 10.08
C HIS A 217 31.26 -6.32 9.83
N VAL A 218 30.71 -7.06 8.85
CA VAL A 218 31.23 -8.39 8.47
C VAL A 218 32.64 -8.29 7.90
N LYS A 219 32.90 -7.29 7.03
CA LYS A 219 34.23 -7.09 6.43
C LYS A 219 35.28 -6.65 7.46
N ALA A 220 34.89 -5.90 8.48
CA ALA A 220 35.77 -5.54 9.60
C ALA A 220 36.00 -6.70 10.59
N ALA A 221 35.01 -7.58 10.78
CA ALA A 221 35.13 -8.77 11.64
C ALA A 221 35.96 -9.90 10.99
N HIS A 222 35.91 -10.02 9.67
CA HIS A 222 36.80 -10.88 8.88
C HIS A 222 38.01 -10.12 8.35
N GLY A 223 38.69 -9.38 9.24
CA GLY A 223 39.92 -8.66 8.93
C GLY A 223 40.79 -9.41 7.92
N ASP A 224 40.99 -8.79 6.76
CA ASP A 224 41.86 -9.28 5.71
C ASP A 224 43.28 -9.37 6.29
N PRO A 225 43.90 -10.57 6.37
CA PRO A 225 45.28 -10.71 6.84
C PRO A 225 46.30 -10.06 5.91
N GLY A 226 45.88 -9.51 4.75
CA GLY A 226 46.76 -9.10 3.66
C GLY A 226 47.54 -7.80 3.81
N ASP A 227 47.18 -6.88 4.72
CA ASP A 227 47.76 -5.52 4.73
C ASP A 227 48.62 -5.19 5.97
N ALA A 228 48.80 -6.14 6.90
CA ALA A 228 49.58 -5.91 8.12
C ALA A 228 51.04 -6.41 8.05
N ALA A 229 51.53 -6.86 6.89
CA ALA A 229 52.84 -7.51 6.74
C ALA A 229 53.76 -6.83 5.72
N VAL A 230 53.77 -5.50 5.62
CA VAL A 230 54.79 -4.76 4.84
C VAL A 230 55.20 -3.45 5.51
N THR A 231 55.42 -3.41 6.83
CA THR A 231 56.12 -2.27 7.45
C THR A 231 56.88 -2.67 8.73
N SER A 232 57.76 -3.67 8.69
CA SER A 232 58.82 -3.82 9.70
C SER A 232 59.81 -4.90 9.26
N ASP A 233 60.72 -4.58 8.35
CA ASP A 233 62.05 -5.18 8.27
C ASP A 233 62.83 -4.48 7.15
N ASP A 234 63.38 -3.31 7.46
CA ASP A 234 64.62 -2.82 6.86
C ASP A 234 65.15 -1.66 7.70
N ALA A 235 65.54 -2.00 8.93
CA ALA A 235 66.30 -1.11 9.79
C ALA A 235 67.38 -1.93 10.51
N GLY A 236 68.56 -2.01 9.88
CA GLY A 236 69.81 -2.21 10.59
C GLY A 236 70.55 -3.50 10.30
N ALA A 237 71.45 -3.47 9.32
CA ALA A 237 72.73 -4.18 9.38
C ALA A 237 73.65 -3.72 8.22
N ASP A 238 74.35 -2.59 8.40
CA ASP A 238 75.68 -2.44 7.79
C ASP A 238 76.60 -1.69 8.74
N ALA A 239 77.36 -2.48 9.49
CA ALA A 239 78.52 -2.06 10.27
C ALA A 239 79.57 -3.17 10.22
N GLY A 240 80.56 -3.00 9.34
CA GLY A 240 81.93 -3.46 9.56
C GLY A 240 82.36 -4.78 8.91
N ARG A 241 83.07 -4.68 7.78
CA ARG A 241 84.49 -5.06 7.66
C ARG A 241 85.06 -4.68 6.29
#